data_AF-A0AAV2YVQ3-F1
#
_entry.id   AF-A0AAV2YVQ3-F1
#
_cell.length_a   1.000
_cell.length_b   1.000
_cell.length_c   1.000
_cell.angle_alpha   90.00
_cell.angle_beta   90.00
_cell.angle_gamma   90.00
#
_symmetry.space_group_name_H-M   'P 1'
#
loop_
_entity.id
_entity.type
_entity.pdbx_description
1 polymer ?
#
loop_
_entity_poly.entity_id
_entity_poly.type
_entity_poly.pdbx_seq_one_letter_code
_entity_poly.pdbx_strand_id
1 'polypeptide(L)'
;MSAYPYPTNMRMTTRHVERVQAERRRQEYDAAALNRFTQANQLQTLANQADATVVTRRRSNQIAQLTAERMLDESRLEAHNAKTRLVREKQQNEQLAHVIEKSKKATEQKEREVQRICEASEELRELEALLKTAYMNKERAAQQLQCEALSEREKAREQAIEQQMEYDRQRALVDMQNRDLQKRAEAVQAKQVLQKQMMQREDQRKESAQVAEAERLKIENIIKQIEMEDSAELAKKQQHREQTREMIERTQRERESALKRQAEELKRQEEEIAEYRRHVEMREASVKAANDMKKAQEEMMFRAVEAEIKAKQREEEEIERLRDELWEEEMYQKKKQQEEEKMVAKHKAKEEMMTTNALQLKMKEEFLAKQKAEEEAFNAMLQKKFQSEARREMELAAFRRRQKEEYKEEIARQNALKQQMVHEELQRERRERELQQQEEEYKRQVVEQARQKLLEAHADVLQGYLPRAVRPPSARSNNGTFWLG
;
A
#
# COMPACT_ATOMS: atom_id res chain seq x y z
N MET A 1 -68.73 -32.99 104.25
CA MET A 1 -69.04 -32.81 105.68
C MET A 1 -70.55 -32.85 105.85
N SER A 2 -71.11 -33.81 106.59
CA SER A 2 -72.41 -33.61 107.23
C SER A 2 -72.43 -34.36 108.55
N ALA A 3 -73.02 -33.69 109.53
CA ALA A 3 -72.92 -33.84 110.97
C ALA A 3 -73.57 -35.14 111.51
N TYR A 4 -73.45 -35.45 112.80
CA TYR A 4 -74.56 -35.13 113.71
C TYR A 4 -74.10 -35.02 115.17
N PRO A 5 -74.61 -33.98 115.88
CA PRO A 5 -74.03 -33.32 117.02
C PRO A 5 -74.82 -33.93 118.16
N TYR A 6 -74.53 -35.27 118.22
CA TYR A 6 -74.90 -36.37 119.12
C TYR A 6 -76.03 -35.89 120.10
N PRO A 7 -77.36 -36.13 119.98
CA PRO A 7 -78.39 -35.17 120.49
C PRO A 7 -79.05 -35.29 121.90
N THR A 8 -79.50 -34.07 122.33
CA THR A 8 -80.65 -33.57 123.14
C THR A 8 -81.42 -34.44 124.08
N ASN A 9 -80.70 -34.97 125.09
CA ASN A 9 -81.30 -35.29 126.39
C ASN A 9 -82.47 -36.24 126.20
N MET A 10 -82.48 -36.89 125.06
CA MET A 10 -82.61 -38.31 125.03
C MET A 10 -81.40 -38.79 125.82
N ARG A 11 -81.52 -38.59 127.14
CA ARG A 11 -80.68 -39.04 128.22
C ARG A 11 -80.38 -40.43 127.83
N MET A 12 -79.10 -40.66 127.74
CA MET A 12 -78.77 -41.71 126.82
C MET A 12 -79.06 -43.08 127.45
N THR A 13 -79.49 -44.07 126.63
CA THR A 13 -79.61 -45.44 127.13
C THR A 13 -78.53 -46.37 126.66
N THR A 14 -78.10 -47.11 127.69
CA THR A 14 -77.41 -48.37 127.55
C THR A 14 -78.15 -49.28 126.55
N ARG A 15 -79.48 -49.17 126.31
CA ARG A 15 -80.23 -49.89 125.24
C ARG A 15 -80.45 -49.14 123.89
N HIS A 16 -80.39 -47.81 123.81
CA HIS A 16 -80.54 -47.03 122.56
C HIS A 16 -79.20 -46.87 121.79
N VAL A 17 -78.02 -47.08 122.44
CA VAL A 17 -76.66 -46.87 121.85
C VAL A 17 -76.05 -48.08 121.09
N GLU A 18 -75.93 -49.32 121.64
CA GLU A 18 -75.45 -50.51 120.88
C GLU A 18 -76.29 -50.73 119.59
N ARG A 19 -77.55 -50.19 119.55
CA ARG A 19 -78.50 -50.18 118.41
C ARG A 19 -78.21 -49.12 117.31
N VAL A 20 -78.17 -47.80 117.59
CA VAL A 20 -77.76 -46.76 116.59
C VAL A 20 -76.32 -47.02 116.09
N GLN A 21 -75.43 -47.58 116.94
CA GLN A 21 -74.09 -48.05 116.55
C GLN A 21 -74.10 -49.28 115.63
N ALA A 22 -75.02 -50.23 115.79
CA ALA A 22 -75.16 -51.35 114.86
C ALA A 22 -75.75 -50.91 113.50
N GLU A 23 -76.70 -49.97 113.51
CA GLU A 23 -77.28 -49.36 112.31
C GLU A 23 -76.24 -48.55 111.51
N ARG A 24 -75.45 -47.69 112.16
CA ARG A 24 -74.33 -46.98 111.51
C ARG A 24 -73.27 -47.94 110.97
N ARG A 25 -72.93 -49.01 111.70
CA ARG A 25 -72.04 -50.09 111.22
C ARG A 25 -72.59 -50.83 109.99
N ARG A 26 -73.90 -51.09 109.93
CA ARG A 26 -74.56 -51.65 108.72
C ARG A 26 -74.51 -50.66 107.56
N GLN A 27 -74.85 -49.39 107.79
CA GLN A 27 -74.77 -48.35 106.77
C GLN A 27 -73.34 -48.14 106.26
N GLU A 28 -72.33 -48.17 107.13
CA GLU A 28 -70.91 -48.10 106.76
C GLU A 28 -70.47 -49.33 105.97
N TYR A 29 -70.95 -50.52 106.33
CA TYR A 29 -70.70 -51.74 105.56
C TYR A 29 -71.34 -51.66 104.16
N ASP A 30 -72.61 -51.25 104.07
CA ASP A 30 -73.32 -51.09 102.81
C ASP A 30 -72.70 -49.99 101.94
N ALA A 31 -72.29 -48.86 102.54
CA ALA A 31 -71.57 -47.80 101.85
C ALA A 31 -70.18 -48.25 101.39
N ALA A 32 -69.47 -49.05 102.18
CA ALA A 32 -68.18 -49.63 101.79
C ALA A 32 -68.33 -50.65 100.65
N ALA A 33 -69.38 -51.48 100.67
CA ALA A 33 -69.69 -52.41 99.58
C ALA A 33 -70.08 -51.66 98.30
N LEU A 34 -70.90 -50.61 98.41
CA LEU A 34 -71.25 -49.75 97.29
C LEU A 34 -70.00 -49.07 96.71
N ASN A 35 -69.12 -48.52 97.56
CA ASN A 35 -67.87 -47.89 97.13
C ASN A 35 -66.92 -48.88 96.45
N ARG A 36 -66.82 -50.12 96.93
CA ARG A 36 -66.02 -51.16 96.26
C ARG A 36 -66.62 -51.51 94.89
N PHE A 37 -67.94 -51.60 94.79
CA PHE A 37 -68.62 -51.86 93.52
C PHE A 37 -68.44 -50.69 92.54
N THR A 38 -68.58 -49.44 92.99
CA THR A 38 -68.36 -48.27 92.13
C THR A 38 -66.90 -48.16 91.70
N GLN A 39 -65.94 -48.41 92.58
CA GLN A 39 -64.52 -48.46 92.24
C GLN A 39 -64.22 -49.58 91.22
N ALA A 40 -64.77 -50.78 91.41
CA ALA A 40 -64.61 -51.88 90.46
C ALA A 40 -65.23 -51.55 89.09
N ASN A 41 -66.41 -50.93 89.07
CA ASN A 41 -67.07 -50.50 87.84
C ASN A 41 -66.29 -49.37 87.14
N GLN A 42 -65.74 -48.41 87.90
CA GLN A 42 -64.84 -47.38 87.36
C GLN A 42 -63.60 -47.99 86.73
N LEU A 43 -62.94 -48.95 87.39
CA LEU A 43 -61.78 -49.66 86.82
C LEU A 43 -62.15 -50.46 85.56
N GLN A 44 -63.30 -51.14 85.55
CA GLN A 44 -63.79 -51.85 84.37
C GLN A 44 -64.08 -50.88 83.21
N THR A 45 -64.64 -49.71 83.52
CA THR A 45 -64.93 -48.68 82.52
C THR A 45 -63.63 -48.13 81.92
N LEU A 46 -62.62 -47.87 82.75
CA LEU A 46 -61.28 -47.47 82.29
C LEU A 46 -60.59 -48.55 81.46
N ALA A 47 -60.72 -49.83 81.84
CA ALA A 47 -60.20 -50.96 81.07
C ALA A 47 -60.87 -51.07 79.69
N ASN A 48 -62.20 -50.98 79.64
CA ASN A 48 -62.96 -50.99 78.39
C ASN A 48 -62.59 -49.81 77.48
N GLN A 49 -62.39 -48.62 78.05
CA GLN A 49 -61.90 -47.44 77.32
C GLN A 49 -60.48 -47.66 76.80
N ALA A 50 -59.59 -48.23 77.62
CA ALA A 50 -58.23 -48.57 77.21
C ALA A 50 -58.24 -49.57 76.04
N ASP A 51 -59.05 -50.62 76.09
CA ASP A 51 -59.19 -51.60 75.01
C ASP A 51 -59.66 -50.97 73.70
N ALA A 52 -60.65 -50.06 73.76
CA ALA A 52 -61.09 -49.29 72.59
C ALA A 52 -59.95 -48.42 72.01
N THR A 53 -59.13 -47.81 72.87
CA THR A 53 -57.96 -47.04 72.41
C THR A 53 -56.86 -47.93 71.82
N VAL A 54 -56.64 -49.15 72.34
CA VAL A 54 -55.66 -50.11 71.80
C VAL A 54 -56.03 -50.53 70.39
N VAL A 55 -57.30 -50.85 70.14
CA VAL A 55 -57.80 -51.17 68.79
C VAL A 55 -57.60 -49.99 67.85
N THR A 56 -57.89 -48.77 68.30
CA THR A 56 -57.71 -47.55 67.51
C THR A 56 -56.24 -47.27 67.21
N ARG A 57 -55.34 -47.45 68.19
CA ARG A 57 -53.88 -47.33 68.01
C ARG A 57 -53.32 -48.38 67.07
N ARG A 58 -53.76 -49.64 67.16
CA ARG A 58 -53.34 -50.70 66.23
C ARG A 58 -53.75 -50.37 64.79
N ARG A 59 -54.99 -49.93 64.58
CA ARG A 59 -55.46 -49.45 63.27
C ARG A 59 -54.65 -48.26 62.77
N SER A 60 -54.41 -47.26 63.63
CA SER A 60 -53.59 -46.09 63.31
C SER A 60 -52.16 -46.47 62.92
N ASN A 61 -51.52 -47.36 63.69
CA ASN A 61 -50.16 -47.84 63.39
C ASN A 61 -50.12 -48.62 62.07
N GLN A 62 -51.12 -49.46 61.80
CA GLN A 62 -51.20 -50.20 60.54
C GLN A 62 -51.41 -49.25 59.35
N ILE A 63 -52.26 -48.23 59.50
CA ILE A 63 -52.42 -47.17 58.50
C ILE A 63 -51.09 -46.42 58.32
N ALA A 64 -50.42 -46.05 59.41
CA ALA A 64 -49.13 -45.36 59.36
C ALA A 64 -48.04 -46.18 58.64
N GLN A 65 -47.99 -47.49 58.87
CA GLN A 65 -47.09 -48.41 58.16
C GLN A 65 -47.41 -48.43 56.66
N LEU A 66 -48.67 -48.62 56.29
CA LEU A 66 -49.09 -48.63 54.88
C LEU A 66 -48.83 -47.28 54.20
N THR A 67 -49.03 -46.15 54.90
CA THR A 67 -48.68 -44.83 54.36
C THR A 67 -47.19 -44.65 54.20
N ALA A 68 -46.38 -45.14 55.14
CA ALA A 68 -44.92 -45.07 55.06
C ALA A 68 -44.39 -45.92 53.89
N GLU A 69 -44.93 -47.13 53.70
CA GLU A 69 -44.61 -48.00 52.55
C GLU A 69 -44.96 -47.31 51.23
N ARG A 70 -46.16 -46.71 51.13
CA ARG A 70 -46.57 -45.94 49.94
C ARG A 70 -45.64 -44.76 49.67
N MET A 71 -45.28 -43.97 50.69
CA MET A 71 -44.36 -42.84 50.52
C MET A 71 -42.96 -43.29 50.06
N LEU A 72 -42.47 -44.44 50.55
CA LEU A 72 -41.20 -45.00 50.10
C LEU A 72 -41.27 -45.46 48.64
N ASP A 73 -42.36 -46.11 48.24
CA ASP A 73 -42.56 -46.55 46.87
C ASP A 73 -42.75 -45.38 45.90
N GLU A 74 -43.50 -44.35 46.29
CA GLU A 74 -43.61 -43.08 45.56
C GLU A 74 -42.25 -42.41 45.40
N SER A 75 -41.46 -42.30 46.46
CA SER A 75 -40.12 -41.72 46.40
C SER A 75 -39.18 -42.52 45.48
N ARG A 76 -39.27 -43.86 45.49
CA ARG A 76 -38.52 -44.73 44.57
C ARG A 76 -38.95 -44.51 43.12
N LEU A 77 -40.24 -44.41 42.86
CA LEU A 77 -40.79 -44.14 41.52
C LEU A 77 -40.35 -42.77 41.02
N GLU A 78 -40.43 -41.74 41.85
CA GLU A 78 -39.96 -40.39 41.55
C GLU A 78 -38.47 -40.37 41.24
N ALA A 79 -37.65 -41.04 42.05
CA ALA A 79 -36.20 -41.14 41.81
C ALA A 79 -35.89 -41.87 40.49
N HIS A 80 -36.63 -42.92 40.17
CA HIS A 80 -36.50 -43.63 38.89
C HIS A 80 -36.92 -42.73 37.70
N ASN A 81 -38.05 -42.03 37.82
CA ASN A 81 -38.55 -41.10 36.80
C ASN A 81 -37.59 -39.92 36.61
N ALA A 82 -37.00 -39.39 37.68
CA ALA A 82 -35.99 -38.35 37.61
C ALA A 82 -34.72 -38.85 36.90
N LYS A 83 -34.25 -40.07 37.20
CA LYS A 83 -33.09 -40.66 36.50
C LYS A 83 -33.37 -40.85 35.01
N THR A 84 -34.52 -41.41 34.65
CA THR A 84 -34.88 -41.62 33.24
C THR A 84 -35.05 -40.31 32.50
N ARG A 85 -35.66 -39.29 33.12
CA ARG A 85 -35.74 -37.93 32.57
C ARG A 85 -34.35 -37.34 32.34
N LEU A 86 -33.45 -37.45 33.32
CA LEU A 86 -32.09 -36.93 33.22
C LEU A 86 -31.28 -37.63 32.11
N VAL A 87 -31.45 -38.94 31.93
CA VAL A 87 -30.83 -39.67 30.80
C VAL A 87 -31.37 -39.18 29.46
N ARG A 88 -32.69 -38.98 29.34
CA ARG A 88 -33.30 -38.43 28.11
C ARG A 88 -32.81 -37.01 27.81
N GLU A 89 -32.77 -36.15 28.82
CA GLU A 89 -32.25 -34.78 28.69
C GLU A 89 -30.78 -34.77 28.27
N LYS A 90 -29.95 -35.66 28.84
CA LYS A 90 -28.55 -35.82 28.41
C LYS A 90 -28.45 -36.25 26.95
N GLN A 91 -29.19 -37.27 26.54
CA GLN A 91 -29.20 -37.75 25.15
C GLN A 91 -29.65 -36.66 24.17
N GLN A 92 -30.69 -35.90 24.52
CA GLN A 92 -31.14 -34.76 23.71
C GLN A 92 -30.07 -33.67 23.63
N ASN A 93 -29.44 -33.33 24.74
CA ASN A 93 -28.37 -32.34 24.78
C ASN A 93 -27.15 -32.78 23.98
N GLU A 94 -26.77 -34.06 24.02
CA GLU A 94 -25.68 -34.62 23.20
C GLU A 94 -26.00 -34.56 21.71
N GLN A 95 -27.23 -34.90 21.32
CA GLN A 95 -27.69 -34.79 19.93
C GLN A 95 -27.68 -33.33 19.45
N LEU A 96 -28.20 -32.41 20.27
CA LEU A 96 -28.19 -30.98 19.98
C LEU A 96 -26.76 -30.44 19.86
N ALA A 97 -25.88 -30.79 20.80
CA ALA A 97 -24.48 -30.40 20.78
C ALA A 97 -23.79 -30.87 19.50
N HIS A 98 -24.02 -32.12 19.09
CA HIS A 98 -23.46 -32.67 17.86
C HIS A 98 -24.02 -31.99 16.59
N VAL A 99 -25.31 -31.65 16.55
CA VAL A 99 -25.90 -30.87 15.44
C VAL A 99 -25.30 -29.46 15.38
N ILE A 100 -25.16 -28.80 16.53
CA ILE A 100 -24.52 -27.48 16.62
C ILE A 100 -23.07 -27.55 16.16
N GLU A 101 -22.31 -28.57 16.59
CA GLU A 101 -20.92 -28.76 16.20
C GLU A 101 -20.79 -29.02 14.69
N LYS A 102 -21.67 -29.86 14.11
CA LYS A 102 -21.70 -30.08 12.66
C LYS A 102 -22.03 -28.80 11.89
N SER A 103 -23.01 -28.03 12.37
CA SER A 103 -23.36 -26.74 11.78
C SER A 103 -22.17 -25.77 11.82
N LYS A 104 -21.52 -25.64 12.99
CA LYS A 104 -20.32 -24.80 13.16
C LYS A 104 -19.17 -25.24 12.26
N LYS A 105 -18.88 -26.55 12.18
CA LYS A 105 -17.84 -27.07 11.27
C LYS A 105 -18.16 -26.75 9.82
N ALA A 106 -19.42 -26.86 9.41
CA ALA A 106 -19.85 -26.52 8.06
C ALA A 106 -19.74 -25.01 7.78
N THR A 107 -20.07 -24.13 8.74
CA THR A 107 -19.87 -22.69 8.59
C THR A 107 -18.40 -22.33 8.53
N GLU A 108 -17.57 -22.88 9.42
CA GLU A 108 -16.11 -22.66 9.39
C GLU A 108 -15.46 -23.15 8.10
N GLN A 109 -15.90 -24.29 7.55
CA GLN A 109 -15.43 -24.79 6.26
C GLN A 109 -15.79 -23.83 5.13
N LYS A 110 -17.04 -23.35 5.07
CA LYS A 110 -17.48 -22.36 4.08
C LYS A 110 -16.71 -21.04 4.22
N GLU A 111 -16.48 -20.55 5.43
CA GLU A 111 -15.70 -19.34 5.68
C GLU A 111 -14.25 -19.49 5.23
N ARG A 112 -13.61 -20.63 5.53
CA ARG A 112 -12.25 -20.94 5.07
C ARG A 112 -12.17 -21.09 3.56
N GLU A 113 -13.19 -21.67 2.94
CA GLU A 113 -13.29 -21.78 1.49
C GLU A 113 -13.42 -20.40 0.84
N VAL A 114 -14.32 -19.55 1.36
CA VAL A 114 -14.46 -18.15 0.94
C VAL A 114 -13.15 -17.40 1.11
N GLN A 115 -12.48 -17.52 2.25
CA GLN A 115 -11.17 -16.91 2.50
C GLN A 115 -10.14 -17.36 1.47
N ARG A 116 -10.03 -18.68 1.22
CA ARG A 116 -9.11 -19.23 0.22
C ARG A 116 -9.41 -18.69 -1.18
N ILE A 117 -10.68 -18.64 -1.58
CA ILE A 117 -11.10 -18.08 -2.88
C ILE A 117 -10.69 -16.61 -2.96
N CYS A 118 -10.94 -15.82 -1.91
CA CYS A 118 -10.58 -14.42 -1.86
C CYS A 118 -9.06 -14.20 -1.96
N GLU A 119 -8.26 -14.91 -1.17
CA GLU A 119 -6.79 -14.81 -1.16
C GLU A 119 -6.15 -15.25 -2.49
N ALA A 120 -6.72 -16.30 -3.11
CA ALA A 120 -6.26 -16.82 -4.39
C ALA A 120 -6.67 -15.93 -5.58
N SER A 121 -7.71 -15.10 -5.43
CA SER A 121 -8.20 -14.27 -6.53
C SER A 121 -7.23 -13.12 -6.85
N GLU A 122 -6.86 -13.01 -8.13
CA GLU A 122 -6.00 -11.93 -8.62
C GLU A 122 -6.74 -10.59 -8.61
N GLU A 123 -8.02 -10.59 -8.97
CA GLU A 123 -8.87 -9.39 -9.02
C GLU A 123 -8.95 -8.64 -7.68
N LEU A 124 -9.14 -9.36 -6.56
CA LEU A 124 -9.18 -8.73 -5.25
C LEU A 124 -7.82 -8.18 -4.84
N ARG A 125 -6.72 -8.88 -5.19
CA ARG A 125 -5.36 -8.42 -4.91
C ARG A 125 -5.01 -7.15 -5.67
N GLU A 126 -5.40 -7.07 -6.94
CA GLU A 126 -5.26 -5.86 -7.75
C GLU A 126 -6.09 -4.70 -7.18
N LEU A 127 -7.31 -5.00 -6.75
CA LEU A 127 -8.19 -4.00 -6.16
C LEU A 127 -7.65 -3.49 -4.82
N GLU A 128 -7.11 -4.35 -3.96
CA GLU A 128 -6.40 -3.94 -2.75
C GLU A 128 -5.17 -3.09 -3.05
N ALA A 129 -4.39 -3.43 -4.08
CA ALA A 129 -3.26 -2.61 -4.51
C ALA A 129 -3.72 -1.22 -4.97
N LEU A 130 -4.80 -1.14 -5.76
CA LEU A 130 -5.41 0.12 -6.17
C LEU A 130 -5.90 0.94 -4.97
N LEU A 131 -6.56 0.30 -3.99
CA LEU A 131 -6.97 0.99 -2.77
C LEU A 131 -5.78 1.53 -1.98
N LYS A 132 -4.70 0.75 -1.83
CA LYS A 132 -3.45 1.23 -1.19
C LYS A 132 -2.89 2.45 -1.92
N THR A 133 -2.84 2.42 -3.26
CA THR A 133 -2.39 3.61 -4.03
C THR A 133 -3.31 4.81 -3.83
N ALA A 134 -4.63 4.60 -3.71
CA ALA A 134 -5.58 5.67 -3.43
C ALA A 134 -5.39 6.27 -2.03
N TYR A 135 -5.09 5.45 -1.01
CA TYR A 135 -4.69 5.92 0.31
C TYR A 135 -3.41 6.77 0.25
N MET A 136 -2.37 6.28 -0.43
CA MET A 136 -1.13 7.03 -0.61
C MET A 136 -1.35 8.36 -1.35
N ASN A 137 -2.24 8.38 -2.34
CA ASN A 137 -2.59 9.60 -3.07
C ASN A 137 -3.36 10.59 -2.19
N LYS A 138 -4.28 10.11 -1.35
CA LYS A 138 -4.98 10.94 -0.36
C LYS A 138 -4.00 11.54 0.64
N GLU A 139 -3.09 10.74 1.19
CA GLU A 139 -2.05 11.22 2.10
C GLU A 139 -1.12 12.22 1.43
N ARG A 140 -0.70 11.94 0.19
CA ARG A 140 0.12 12.88 -0.59
C ARG A 140 -0.59 14.21 -0.82
N ALA A 141 -1.88 14.19 -1.15
CA ALA A 141 -2.66 15.42 -1.31
C ALA A 141 -2.77 16.19 0.02
N ALA A 142 -2.97 15.50 1.14
CA ALA A 142 -2.96 16.13 2.46
C ALA A 142 -1.58 16.74 2.81
N GLN A 143 -0.49 16.04 2.49
CA GLN A 143 0.88 16.55 2.67
C GLN A 143 1.14 17.78 1.80
N GLN A 144 0.70 17.77 0.53
CA GLN A 144 0.82 18.93 -0.35
C GLN A 144 0.10 20.14 0.20
N LEU A 145 -1.16 19.99 0.65
CA LEU A 145 -1.91 21.06 1.29
C LEU A 145 -1.22 21.58 2.57
N GLN A 146 -0.61 20.68 3.37
CA GLN A 146 0.17 21.08 4.53
C GLN A 146 1.43 21.87 4.13
N CYS A 147 2.18 21.40 3.14
CA CYS A 147 3.36 22.10 2.62
C CYS A 147 3.00 23.47 2.03
N GLU A 148 1.89 23.57 1.30
CA GLU A 148 1.38 24.84 0.76
C GLU A 148 1.02 25.80 1.90
N ALA A 149 0.27 25.35 2.91
CA ALA A 149 -0.06 26.17 4.07
C ALA A 149 1.19 26.64 4.87
N LEU A 150 2.20 25.78 4.99
CA LEU A 150 3.48 26.15 5.59
C LEU A 150 4.23 27.17 4.73
N SER A 151 4.29 26.98 3.42
CA SER A 151 4.92 27.92 2.49
C SER A 151 4.24 29.29 2.50
N GLU A 152 2.91 29.34 2.53
CA GLU A 152 2.15 30.58 2.67
C GLU A 152 2.47 31.30 3.98
N ARG A 153 2.60 30.55 5.08
CA ARG A 153 2.99 31.09 6.38
C ARG A 153 4.42 31.63 6.37
N GLU A 154 5.35 30.94 5.71
CA GLU A 154 6.74 31.39 5.55
C GLU A 154 6.80 32.66 4.70
N LYS A 155 6.11 32.71 3.55
CA LYS A 155 5.99 33.91 2.73
C LYS A 155 5.42 35.09 3.51
N ALA A 156 4.37 34.88 4.29
CA ALA A 156 3.81 35.94 5.13
C ALA A 156 4.81 36.44 6.18
N ARG A 157 5.62 35.53 6.75
CA ARG A 157 6.69 35.89 7.70
C ARG A 157 7.80 36.68 7.00
N GLU A 158 8.25 36.24 5.83
CA GLU A 158 9.27 36.94 5.03
C GLU A 158 8.81 38.34 4.65
N GLN A 159 7.57 38.48 4.16
CA GLN A 159 6.96 39.77 3.85
C GLN A 159 6.91 40.70 5.08
N ALA A 160 6.60 40.18 6.27
CA ALA A 160 6.62 40.96 7.49
C ALA A 160 8.03 41.44 7.86
N ILE A 161 9.05 40.59 7.67
CA ILE A 161 10.46 40.96 7.89
C ILE A 161 10.91 42.01 6.87
N GLU A 162 10.56 41.84 5.58
CA GLU A 162 10.86 42.81 4.53
C GLU A 162 10.25 44.18 4.83
N GLN A 163 8.96 44.22 5.20
CA GLN A 163 8.29 45.47 5.60
C GLN A 163 8.97 46.13 6.80
N GLN A 164 9.40 45.34 7.79
CA GLN A 164 10.13 45.86 8.95
C GLN A 164 11.51 46.41 8.55
N MET A 165 12.25 45.71 7.69
CA MET A 165 13.55 46.18 7.18
C MET A 165 13.41 47.45 6.34
N GLU A 166 12.37 47.55 5.50
CA GLU A 166 12.08 48.74 4.73
C GLU A 166 11.72 49.93 5.63
N TYR A 167 10.90 49.69 6.66
CA TYR A 167 10.57 50.69 7.67
C TYR A 167 11.83 51.20 8.40
N ASP A 168 12.70 50.29 8.85
CA ASP A 168 13.96 50.66 9.51
C ASP A 168 14.90 51.40 8.57
N ARG A 169 14.95 51.02 7.28
CA ARG A 169 15.72 51.73 6.25
C ARG A 169 15.20 53.15 6.06
N GLN A 170 13.89 53.33 5.92
CA GLN A 170 13.27 54.65 5.78
C GLN A 170 13.52 55.51 7.01
N ARG A 171 13.37 54.95 8.21
CA ARG A 171 13.66 55.63 9.47
C ARG A 171 15.12 56.07 9.55
N ALA A 172 16.07 55.20 9.20
CA ALA A 172 17.49 55.53 9.19
C ALA A 172 17.82 56.66 8.18
N LEU A 173 17.17 56.68 7.01
CA LEU A 173 17.32 57.77 6.03
C LEU A 173 16.81 59.10 6.59
N VAL A 174 15.64 59.10 7.25
CA VAL A 174 15.09 60.29 7.90
C VAL A 174 16.01 60.76 9.03
N ASP A 175 16.53 59.86 9.86
CA ASP A 175 17.47 60.19 10.93
C ASP A 175 18.77 60.79 10.39
N MET A 176 19.29 60.26 9.27
CA MET A 176 20.46 60.82 8.58
C MET A 176 20.18 62.21 8.02
N GLN A 177 19.03 62.42 7.37
CA GLN A 177 18.62 63.74 6.88
C GLN A 177 18.48 64.73 8.04
N ASN A 178 17.89 64.32 9.16
CA ASN A 178 17.76 65.13 10.36
C ASN A 178 19.13 65.51 10.94
N ARG A 179 20.08 64.57 10.99
CA ARG A 179 21.46 64.86 11.42
C ARG A 179 22.16 65.84 10.48
N ASP A 180 21.96 65.72 9.18
CA ASP A 180 22.54 66.66 8.22
C ASP A 180 21.89 68.04 8.32
N LEU A 181 20.59 68.12 8.55
CA LEU A 181 19.89 69.38 8.86
C LEU A 181 20.40 70.01 10.16
N GLN A 182 20.64 69.21 11.20
CA GLN A 182 21.26 69.68 12.45
C GLN A 182 22.65 70.24 12.20
N LYS A 183 23.53 69.52 11.49
CA LYS A 183 24.88 70.03 11.13
C LYS A 183 24.81 71.33 10.32
N ARG A 184 23.87 71.44 9.38
CA ARG A 184 23.65 72.68 8.61
C ARG A 184 23.20 73.82 9.52
N ALA A 185 22.27 73.56 10.44
CA ALA A 185 21.82 74.54 11.41
C ALA A 185 22.97 75.01 12.33
N GLU A 186 23.78 74.08 12.84
CA GLU A 186 24.99 74.36 13.63
C GLU A 186 26.00 75.18 12.82
N ALA A 187 26.25 74.85 11.55
CA ALA A 187 27.15 75.61 10.68
C ALA A 187 26.64 77.04 10.42
N VAL A 188 25.33 77.22 10.25
CA VAL A 188 24.71 78.55 10.12
C VAL A 188 24.86 79.35 11.41
N GLN A 189 24.61 78.72 12.58
CA GLN A 189 24.81 79.36 13.88
C GLN A 189 26.29 79.76 14.08
N ALA A 190 27.23 78.87 13.77
CA ALA A 190 28.66 79.15 13.84
C ALA A 190 29.06 80.32 12.92
N LYS A 191 28.53 80.36 11.69
CA LYS A 191 28.74 81.49 10.76
C LYS A 191 28.21 82.80 11.34
N GLN A 192 27.02 82.80 11.95
CA GLN A 192 26.47 83.99 12.59
C GLN A 192 27.34 84.46 13.76
N VAL A 193 27.89 83.54 14.56
CA VAL A 193 28.84 83.88 15.63
C VAL A 193 30.11 84.50 15.06
N LEU A 194 30.69 83.91 14.01
CA LEU A 194 31.88 84.47 13.35
C LEU A 194 31.62 85.85 12.75
N GLN A 195 30.45 86.07 12.13
CA GLN A 195 30.06 87.39 11.63
C GLN A 195 29.96 88.42 12.76
N LYS A 196 29.36 88.05 13.90
CA LYS A 196 29.33 88.92 15.09
C LYS A 196 30.74 89.24 15.61
N GLN A 197 31.65 88.26 15.63
CA GLN A 197 33.05 88.49 16.02
C GLN A 197 33.79 89.40 15.03
N MET A 198 33.52 89.29 13.73
CA MET A 198 34.08 90.17 12.71
C MET A 198 33.60 91.61 12.89
N MET A 199 32.29 91.81 13.11
CA MET A 199 31.72 93.12 13.43
C MET A 199 32.36 93.71 14.69
N GLN A 200 32.48 92.92 15.76
CA GLN A 200 33.16 93.35 16.99
C GLN A 200 34.62 93.74 16.73
N ARG A 201 35.37 93.00 15.91
CA ARG A 201 36.75 93.36 15.53
C ARG A 201 36.81 94.62 14.67
N GLU A 202 35.84 94.85 13.79
CA GLU A 202 35.75 96.09 13.02
C GLU A 202 35.44 97.28 13.91
N ASP A 203 34.54 97.12 14.87
CA ASP A 203 34.21 98.17 15.84
C ASP A 203 35.43 98.46 16.74
N GLN A 204 36.13 97.44 17.22
CA GLN A 204 37.41 97.60 17.93
C GLN A 204 38.48 98.29 17.07
N ARG A 205 38.52 98.02 15.75
CA ARG A 205 39.42 98.72 14.83
C ARG A 205 39.04 100.19 14.67
N LYS A 206 37.74 100.51 14.58
CA LYS A 206 37.26 101.91 14.55
C LYS A 206 37.59 102.64 15.84
N GLU A 207 37.37 102.00 16.99
CA GLU A 207 37.76 102.54 18.30
C GLU A 207 39.28 102.77 18.38
N SER A 208 40.08 101.80 17.95
CA SER A 208 41.54 101.93 17.91
C SER A 208 42.01 103.05 16.98
N ALA A 209 41.35 103.21 15.82
CA ALA A 209 41.65 104.30 14.89
C ALA A 209 41.27 105.67 15.47
N GLN A 210 40.15 105.77 16.19
CA GLN A 210 39.77 106.99 16.91
C GLN A 210 40.79 107.33 18.01
N VAL A 211 41.26 106.31 18.75
CA VAL A 211 42.33 106.48 19.74
C VAL A 211 43.63 106.93 19.07
N ALA A 212 44.02 106.32 17.95
CA ALA A 212 45.23 106.67 17.20
C ALA A 212 45.18 108.10 16.62
N GLU A 213 44.03 108.55 16.11
CA GLU A 213 43.83 109.95 15.69
C GLU A 213 43.91 110.91 16.88
N ALA A 214 43.32 110.55 18.03
CA ALA A 214 43.46 111.35 19.26
C ALA A 214 44.92 111.40 19.76
N GLU A 215 45.67 110.30 19.64
CA GLU A 215 47.11 110.26 19.93
C GLU A 215 47.91 111.08 18.91
N ARG A 216 47.58 111.00 17.61
CA ARG A 216 48.23 111.82 16.57
C ARG A 216 48.05 113.31 16.85
N LEU A 217 46.84 113.74 17.23
CA LEU A 217 46.58 115.14 17.61
C LEU A 217 47.37 115.54 18.86
N LYS A 218 47.52 114.64 19.85
CA LYS A 218 48.41 114.88 21.00
C LYS A 218 49.88 114.98 20.57
N ILE A 219 50.33 114.11 19.66
CA ILE A 219 51.70 114.14 19.11
C ILE A 219 51.92 115.43 18.31
N GLU A 220 50.97 115.85 17.47
CA GLU A 220 51.05 117.13 16.75
C GLU A 220 51.15 118.32 17.71
N ASN A 221 50.43 118.30 18.84
CA ASN A 221 50.56 119.32 19.88
C ASN A 221 51.94 119.28 20.54
N ILE A 222 52.49 118.09 20.80
CA ILE A 222 53.87 117.92 21.29
C ILE A 222 54.88 118.42 20.25
N ILE A 223 54.70 118.12 18.96
CA ILE A 223 55.57 118.59 17.88
C ILE A 223 55.52 120.11 17.79
N LYS A 224 54.34 120.74 17.85
CA LYS A 224 54.23 122.21 17.90
C LYS A 224 54.94 122.79 19.12
N GLN A 225 54.86 122.11 20.27
CA GLN A 225 55.57 122.52 21.48
C GLN A 225 57.09 122.37 21.31
N ILE A 226 57.55 121.28 20.69
CA ILE A 226 58.96 121.05 20.33
C ILE A 226 59.40 122.09 19.30
N GLU A 227 58.62 122.43 18.27
CA GLU A 227 58.96 123.45 17.28
C GLU A 227 59.09 124.84 17.93
N MET A 228 58.25 125.16 18.92
CA MET A 228 58.41 126.38 19.71
C MET A 228 59.69 126.35 20.56
N GLU A 229 59.97 125.23 21.24
CA GLU A 229 61.19 125.03 22.02
C GLU A 229 62.45 125.04 21.14
N ASP A 230 62.40 124.41 19.97
CA ASP A 230 63.44 124.34 18.94
C ASP A 230 63.66 125.69 18.27
N SER A 231 62.62 126.52 18.07
CA SER A 231 62.79 127.90 17.60
C SER A 231 63.53 128.75 18.64
N ALA A 232 63.26 128.53 19.92
CA ALA A 232 63.98 129.17 21.01
C ALA A 232 65.41 128.63 21.17
N GLU A 233 65.63 127.33 20.94
CA GLU A 233 66.97 126.74 20.85
C GLU A 233 67.73 127.18 19.61
N LEU A 234 67.09 127.35 18.45
CA LEU A 234 67.72 127.81 17.22
C LEU A 234 68.17 129.26 17.33
N ALA A 235 67.42 130.11 18.04
CA ALA A 235 67.89 131.44 18.42
C ALA A 235 69.17 131.37 19.27
N LYS A 236 69.23 130.45 20.25
CA LYS A 236 70.44 130.20 21.06
C LYS A 236 71.58 129.57 20.25
N LYS A 237 71.28 128.67 19.31
CA LYS A 237 72.25 128.00 18.42
C LYS A 237 72.75 128.92 17.32
N GLN A 238 72.00 129.91 16.85
CA GLN A 238 72.52 130.93 15.93
C GLN A 238 73.58 131.78 16.61
N GLN A 239 73.37 132.15 17.88
CA GLN A 239 74.40 132.79 18.72
C GLN A 239 75.65 131.90 18.87
N HIS A 240 75.52 130.56 18.95
CA HIS A 240 76.66 129.62 19.00
C HIS A 240 77.24 129.22 17.63
N ARG A 241 76.48 129.33 16.53
CA ARG A 241 76.93 129.00 15.17
C ARG A 241 77.78 130.12 14.58
N GLU A 242 77.54 131.37 14.94
CA GLU A 242 78.50 132.45 14.67
C GLU A 242 79.85 132.15 15.33
N GLN A 243 79.85 131.58 16.55
CA GLN A 243 81.07 131.18 17.27
C GLN A 243 81.74 129.91 16.67
N THR A 244 80.98 128.98 16.06
CA THR A 244 81.50 127.71 15.52
C THR A 244 81.84 127.76 14.01
N ARG A 245 81.29 128.70 13.24
CA ARG A 245 81.56 128.86 11.79
C ARG A 245 83.01 129.27 11.52
N GLU A 246 83.67 129.92 12.47
CA GLU A 246 85.12 130.17 12.45
C GLU A 246 85.96 128.88 12.56
N MET A 247 85.36 127.75 12.99
CA MET A 247 86.08 126.50 13.29
C MET A 247 86.02 125.44 12.16
N ILE A 248 84.97 125.40 11.33
CA ILE A 248 84.66 124.28 10.40
C ILE A 248 85.25 124.42 8.99
N GLU A 249 85.61 125.62 8.51
CA GLU A 249 86.30 125.77 7.21
C GLU A 249 87.63 124.98 7.13
N ARG A 250 88.14 124.50 8.27
CA ARG A 250 89.40 123.78 8.38
C ARG A 250 89.33 122.27 8.04
N THR A 251 88.16 121.60 7.96
CA THR A 251 88.09 120.10 7.94
C THR A 251 87.47 119.40 6.71
N GLN A 252 86.83 120.09 5.75
CA GLN A 252 86.08 119.41 4.68
C GLN A 252 86.87 118.91 3.45
N ARG A 253 88.17 119.14 3.36
CA ARG A 253 88.96 118.80 2.15
C ARG A 253 89.35 117.31 2.00
N GLU A 254 88.90 116.39 2.88
CA GLU A 254 89.53 115.06 3.04
C GLU A 254 88.72 113.80 2.60
N ARG A 255 87.44 113.86 2.17
CA ARG A 255 86.54 112.65 2.15
C ARG A 255 86.10 112.01 0.81
N GLU A 256 86.43 112.51 -0.37
CA GLU A 256 85.79 112.10 -1.66
C GLU A 256 86.25 110.74 -2.28
N SER A 257 87.13 109.95 -1.66
CA SER A 257 87.84 108.86 -2.36
C SER A 257 87.26 107.42 -2.24
N ALA A 258 86.21 107.15 -1.45
CA ALA A 258 85.91 105.78 -1.00
C ALA A 258 84.89 104.92 -1.81
N LEU A 259 84.12 105.46 -2.77
CA LEU A 259 82.82 104.87 -3.18
C LEU A 259 82.79 103.83 -4.34
N LYS A 260 83.89 103.44 -5.00
CA LYS A 260 83.85 102.74 -6.32
C LYS A 260 83.89 101.19 -6.35
N ARG A 261 83.83 100.44 -5.23
CA ARG A 261 84.28 99.02 -5.17
C ARG A 261 83.22 97.86 -5.21
N GLN A 262 81.92 98.08 -5.29
CA GLN A 262 80.91 97.02 -4.92
C GLN A 262 80.09 96.34 -6.05
N ALA A 263 80.38 96.49 -7.35
CA ALA A 263 79.40 96.16 -8.43
C ALA A 263 79.51 94.79 -9.17
N GLU A 264 80.40 93.85 -8.83
CA GLU A 264 80.77 92.72 -9.72
C GLU A 264 80.19 91.30 -9.40
N GLU A 265 79.48 91.06 -8.29
CA GLU A 265 79.22 89.68 -7.79
C GLU A 265 77.98 88.91 -8.34
N LEU A 266 77.07 89.52 -9.11
CA LEU A 266 75.71 88.97 -9.35
C LEU A 266 75.48 88.02 -10.57
N LYS A 267 76.49 87.61 -11.35
CA LYS A 267 76.30 86.96 -12.67
C LYS A 267 76.35 85.41 -12.77
N ARG A 268 76.29 84.62 -11.69
CA ARG A 268 76.67 83.16 -11.70
C ARG A 268 75.60 82.07 -11.47
N GLN A 269 74.29 82.34 -11.45
CA GLN A 269 73.29 81.36 -10.94
C GLN A 269 72.23 80.78 -11.92
N GLU A 270 72.38 80.87 -13.25
CA GLU A 270 71.28 80.55 -14.21
C GLU A 270 71.41 79.25 -15.06
N GLU A 271 72.38 78.34 -14.86
CA GLU A 271 72.66 77.23 -15.81
C GLU A 271 72.16 75.79 -15.48
N GLU A 272 71.48 75.50 -14.34
CA GLU A 272 71.22 74.10 -13.90
C GLU A 272 69.86 73.44 -14.26
N ILE A 273 68.92 74.08 -14.98
CA ILE A 273 67.50 73.60 -15.09
C ILE A 273 67.13 72.89 -16.43
N ALA A 274 68.08 72.52 -17.28
CA ALA A 274 67.80 72.07 -18.67
C ALA A 274 67.73 70.53 -18.94
N GLU A 275 68.15 69.63 -18.04
CA GLU A 275 68.44 68.22 -18.44
C GLU A 275 67.34 67.15 -18.17
N TYR A 276 66.25 67.42 -17.45
CA TYR A 276 65.29 66.38 -17.02
C TYR A 276 64.20 65.96 -18.05
N ARG A 277 64.14 66.58 -19.24
CA ARG A 277 63.04 66.35 -20.21
C ARG A 277 63.25 65.24 -21.26
N ARG A 278 64.36 64.50 -21.26
CA ARG A 278 64.72 63.57 -22.36
C ARG A 278 64.43 62.06 -22.12
N HIS A 279 63.86 61.63 -21.00
CA HIS A 279 63.83 60.19 -20.64
C HIS A 279 62.48 59.43 -20.67
N VAL A 280 61.35 60.05 -21.05
CA VAL A 280 60.00 59.42 -20.84
C VAL A 280 59.28 58.94 -22.12
N GLU A 281 59.77 59.19 -23.34
CA GLU A 281 59.04 58.86 -24.58
C GLU A 281 59.44 57.55 -25.30
N MET A 282 60.25 56.67 -24.69
CA MET A 282 60.80 55.45 -25.33
C MET A 282 60.22 54.11 -24.83
N ARG A 283 59.01 54.08 -24.22
CA ARG A 283 58.46 52.83 -23.63
C ARG A 283 57.04 52.42 -24.05
N GLU A 284 56.40 53.09 -25.00
CA GLU A 284 55.00 52.79 -25.41
C GLU A 284 54.81 52.45 -26.91
N ALA A 285 55.73 51.69 -27.51
CA ALA A 285 55.68 51.33 -28.95
C ALA A 285 55.70 49.82 -29.31
N SER A 286 55.49 48.89 -28.36
CA SER A 286 55.62 47.44 -28.64
C SER A 286 54.41 46.55 -28.30
N VAL A 287 53.19 47.09 -28.25
CA VAL A 287 51.96 46.34 -27.86
C VAL A 287 50.87 46.29 -28.97
N LYS A 288 51.13 46.66 -30.23
CA LYS A 288 50.08 46.71 -31.28
C LYS A 288 50.43 46.13 -32.65
N ALA A 289 51.11 44.98 -32.74
CA ALA A 289 51.51 44.43 -34.06
C ALA A 289 51.43 42.91 -34.33
N ALA A 290 50.81 42.04 -33.52
CA ALA A 290 50.86 40.60 -33.84
C ALA A 290 49.70 39.73 -33.33
N ASN A 291 48.46 40.25 -33.31
CA ASN A 291 47.30 39.47 -32.88
C ASN A 291 46.47 38.82 -34.00
N ASP A 292 46.53 39.20 -35.28
CA ASP A 292 45.44 38.77 -36.19
C ASP A 292 45.88 38.39 -37.62
N MET A 293 46.78 37.41 -37.74
CA MET A 293 47.02 36.70 -39.01
C MET A 293 47.28 35.21 -38.74
N LYS A 294 46.33 34.36 -39.16
CA LYS A 294 46.49 32.91 -39.41
C LYS A 294 46.06 31.92 -38.32
N LYS A 295 44.91 32.21 -37.69
CA LYS A 295 43.81 31.22 -37.73
C LYS A 295 43.43 31.02 -39.20
N ALA A 296 43.02 29.81 -39.58
CA ALA A 296 42.49 29.46 -40.92
C ALA A 296 43.55 29.22 -42.02
N GLN A 297 44.40 28.24 -41.76
CA GLN A 297 44.77 27.19 -42.73
C GLN A 297 44.68 25.87 -41.94
N GLU A 298 43.48 25.41 -41.57
CA GLU A 298 42.54 24.92 -42.58
C GLU A 298 43.29 24.01 -43.58
N GLU A 299 42.85 22.76 -43.61
CA GLU A 299 42.75 22.08 -44.90
C GLU A 299 44.05 21.58 -45.51
N MET A 300 44.86 20.85 -44.76
CA MET A 300 45.77 19.90 -45.39
C MET A 300 45.94 18.69 -44.45
N MET A 301 45.58 17.51 -44.94
CA MET A 301 45.98 16.20 -44.39
C MET A 301 45.27 15.83 -43.07
N PHE A 302 44.13 15.15 -43.04
CA PHE A 302 44.13 13.68 -43.16
C PHE A 302 42.70 13.09 -43.08
N ARG A 303 41.66 13.82 -43.53
CA ARG A 303 40.25 13.38 -43.50
C ARG A 303 39.71 12.89 -44.87
N ALA A 304 40.59 12.35 -45.71
CA ALA A 304 40.25 11.82 -47.04
C ALA A 304 40.76 10.37 -47.31
N VAL A 305 41.23 9.64 -46.29
CA VAL A 305 41.82 8.28 -46.47
C VAL A 305 41.01 7.15 -45.80
N GLU A 306 40.04 7.43 -44.94
CA GLU A 306 39.18 6.37 -44.36
C GLU A 306 38.03 5.92 -45.29
N ALA A 307 37.89 6.57 -46.44
CA ALA A 307 36.97 6.16 -47.51
C ALA A 307 37.48 4.95 -48.33
N GLU A 308 38.76 4.56 -48.20
CA GLU A 308 39.36 3.40 -48.87
C GLU A 308 39.11 2.05 -48.17
N ILE A 309 38.55 2.05 -46.96
CA ILE A 309 38.28 0.83 -46.17
C ILE A 309 36.93 0.18 -46.54
N LYS A 310 36.01 0.93 -47.17
CA LYS A 310 34.67 0.44 -47.56
C LYS A 310 34.60 -0.17 -48.97
N ALA A 311 35.73 -0.27 -49.68
CA ALA A 311 35.81 -0.83 -51.03
C ALA A 311 36.32 -2.29 -51.09
N LYS A 312 36.82 -2.87 -49.98
CA LYS A 312 37.41 -4.23 -49.96
C LYS A 312 36.51 -5.35 -49.38
N GLN A 313 35.21 -5.10 -49.21
CA GLN A 313 34.25 -6.09 -48.66
C GLN A 313 33.14 -6.47 -49.65
N ARG A 314 33.22 -6.03 -50.92
CA ARG A 314 32.22 -6.33 -51.96
C ARG A 314 32.74 -7.26 -53.07
N GLU A 315 33.91 -7.85 -52.88
CA GLU A 315 34.52 -8.83 -53.81
C GLU A 315 34.42 -10.29 -53.30
N GLU A 316 33.82 -10.54 -52.12
CA GLU A 316 33.63 -11.89 -51.54
C GLU A 316 32.27 -12.53 -51.86
N GLU A 317 31.35 -11.83 -52.55
CA GLU A 317 29.97 -12.30 -52.80
C GLU A 317 29.69 -12.83 -54.23
N GLU A 318 30.70 -12.91 -55.11
CA GLU A 318 30.53 -13.31 -56.52
C GLU A 318 31.07 -14.71 -56.89
N ILE A 319 31.64 -15.48 -55.95
CA ILE A 319 32.16 -16.85 -56.20
C ILE A 319 31.13 -17.96 -55.87
N GLU A 320 29.98 -17.63 -55.30
CA GLU A 320 28.98 -18.61 -54.83
C GLU A 320 27.86 -18.95 -55.83
N ARG A 321 27.85 -18.37 -57.05
CA ARG A 321 26.73 -18.54 -58.01
C ARG A 321 27.05 -19.35 -59.29
N LEU A 322 28.19 -20.03 -59.38
CA LEU A 322 28.58 -20.82 -60.57
C LEU A 322 28.99 -22.27 -60.23
N ARG A 323 28.13 -23.01 -59.51
CA ARG A 323 28.31 -24.45 -59.23
C ARG A 323 27.10 -25.36 -59.56
N ASP A 324 25.93 -24.82 -59.88
CA ASP A 324 24.68 -25.60 -59.93
C ASP A 324 24.10 -25.91 -61.33
N GLU A 325 24.86 -25.70 -62.43
CA GLU A 325 24.33 -25.90 -63.81
C GLU A 325 24.89 -27.14 -64.57
N LEU A 326 25.59 -28.09 -63.93
CA LEU A 326 26.21 -29.26 -64.61
C LEU A 326 25.53 -30.63 -64.39
N TRP A 327 24.30 -30.67 -63.85
CA TRP A 327 23.59 -31.92 -63.49
C TRP A 327 22.63 -32.47 -64.57
N GLU A 328 22.37 -31.74 -65.66
CA GLU A 328 21.24 -32.03 -66.55
C GLU A 328 21.52 -32.88 -67.82
N GLU A 329 22.76 -33.33 -68.11
CA GLU A 329 23.07 -34.02 -69.38
C GLU A 329 23.18 -35.58 -69.37
N GLU A 330 23.08 -36.29 -68.23
CA GLU A 330 23.33 -37.77 -68.19
C GLU A 330 22.13 -38.71 -68.53
N MET A 331 20.91 -38.22 -68.75
CA MET A 331 19.69 -39.08 -68.78
C MET A 331 19.24 -39.69 -70.14
N TYR A 332 19.92 -39.46 -71.28
CA TYR A 332 19.32 -39.72 -72.60
C TYR A 332 19.65 -41.07 -73.33
N GLN A 333 20.61 -41.92 -72.91
CA GLN A 333 21.15 -43.03 -73.76
C GLN A 333 20.49 -44.44 -73.67
N LYS A 334 19.46 -44.72 -72.84
CA LYS A 334 19.09 -46.12 -72.44
C LYS A 334 18.05 -46.92 -73.27
N LYS A 335 17.56 -46.50 -74.44
CA LYS A 335 16.27 -47.01 -75.03
C LYS A 335 16.26 -47.90 -76.31
N LYS A 336 17.37 -48.46 -76.84
CA LYS A 336 17.43 -48.96 -78.25
C LYS A 336 17.64 -50.49 -78.55
N GLN A 337 17.40 -51.49 -77.69
CA GLN A 337 17.93 -52.88 -77.89
C GLN A 337 16.97 -54.12 -78.04
N GLN A 338 15.64 -54.04 -78.29
CA GLN A 338 14.71 -55.18 -78.01
C GLN A 338 14.02 -56.01 -79.15
N GLU A 339 14.31 -55.95 -80.47
CA GLU A 339 13.31 -56.41 -81.49
C GLU A 339 13.50 -57.71 -82.38
N GLU A 340 14.54 -58.57 -82.36
CA GLU A 340 14.85 -59.45 -83.54
C GLU A 340 14.53 -61.01 -83.61
N GLU A 341 13.97 -61.76 -82.65
CA GLU A 341 14.18 -63.26 -82.52
C GLU A 341 13.25 -64.39 -83.14
N LYS A 342 12.27 -64.23 -84.05
CA LYS A 342 11.10 -65.18 -84.11
C LYS A 342 10.84 -66.31 -85.18
N MET A 343 11.57 -66.53 -86.29
CA MET A 343 10.88 -67.07 -87.52
C MET A 343 10.97 -68.56 -88.01
N VAL A 344 11.71 -69.55 -87.47
CA VAL A 344 12.23 -70.67 -88.34
C VAL A 344 11.58 -72.12 -88.32
N ALA A 345 10.73 -72.55 -87.39
CA ALA A 345 10.63 -73.99 -87.00
C ALA A 345 9.61 -75.02 -87.63
N LYS A 346 9.19 -75.04 -88.93
CA LYS A 346 7.85 -75.67 -89.26
C LYS A 346 7.61 -76.96 -90.12
N HIS A 347 8.49 -77.55 -90.95
CA HIS A 347 7.95 -78.29 -92.14
C HIS A 347 7.97 -79.85 -92.29
N LYS A 348 8.70 -80.68 -91.52
CA LYS A 348 9.08 -82.07 -91.96
C LYS A 348 8.19 -83.29 -91.58
N ALA A 349 6.94 -83.12 -91.15
CA ALA A 349 6.28 -84.12 -90.28
C ALA A 349 5.20 -85.06 -90.89
N LYS A 350 5.08 -85.33 -92.22
CA LYS A 350 3.76 -85.74 -92.79
C LYS A 350 3.50 -87.22 -93.18
N GLU A 351 4.46 -88.08 -93.54
CA GLU A 351 4.17 -89.30 -94.34
C GLU A 351 4.15 -90.67 -93.61
N GLU A 352 4.79 -90.85 -92.45
CA GLU A 352 4.77 -92.10 -91.63
C GLU A 352 3.39 -92.40 -90.98
N MET A 353 2.36 -91.75 -91.50
CA MET A 353 1.04 -91.59 -90.92
C MET A 353 0.03 -92.67 -91.36
N MET A 354 0.25 -93.37 -92.48
CA MET A 354 -0.83 -94.10 -93.16
C MET A 354 -0.95 -95.59 -92.82
N THR A 355 0.14 -96.36 -92.75
CA THR A 355 0.10 -97.83 -92.57
C THR A 355 -0.02 -98.28 -91.11
N THR A 356 0.46 -97.47 -90.17
CA THR A 356 0.20 -97.56 -88.73
C THR A 356 -1.30 -97.48 -88.38
N ASN A 357 -2.15 -97.06 -89.31
CA ASN A 357 -3.56 -96.75 -89.04
C ASN A 357 -4.47 -97.99 -89.00
N ALA A 358 -4.27 -98.98 -89.89
CA ALA A 358 -5.21 -100.09 -90.04
C ALA A 358 -5.13 -101.13 -88.91
N LEU A 359 -3.92 -101.50 -88.49
CA LEU A 359 -3.71 -102.45 -87.38
C LEU A 359 -3.97 -101.79 -86.01
N GLN A 360 -3.78 -100.46 -85.93
CA GLN A 360 -4.29 -99.66 -84.82
C GLN A 360 -5.80 -99.80 -84.67
N LEU A 361 -6.59 -99.92 -85.76
CA LEU A 361 -8.04 -99.82 -85.67
C LEU A 361 -8.69 -100.98 -84.88
N LYS A 362 -8.23 -102.22 -85.06
CA LYS A 362 -8.77 -103.39 -84.33
C LYS A 362 -8.35 -103.42 -82.86
N MET A 363 -7.08 -103.12 -82.58
CA MET A 363 -6.65 -102.98 -81.19
C MET A 363 -7.30 -101.77 -80.51
N LYS A 364 -7.63 -100.71 -81.26
CA LYS A 364 -8.44 -99.59 -80.77
C LYS A 364 -9.83 -100.04 -80.36
N GLU A 365 -10.51 -100.91 -81.11
CA GLU A 365 -11.89 -101.33 -80.77
C GLU A 365 -11.98 -102.14 -79.47
N GLU A 366 -11.12 -103.15 -79.27
CA GLU A 366 -11.11 -103.95 -78.03
C GLU A 366 -10.62 -103.13 -76.82
N PHE A 367 -9.69 -102.22 -77.05
CA PHE A 367 -9.23 -101.26 -76.05
C PHE A 367 -10.35 -100.28 -75.67
N LEU A 368 -11.10 -99.75 -76.65
CA LEU A 368 -12.23 -98.86 -76.43
C LEU A 368 -13.36 -99.54 -75.63
N ALA A 369 -13.58 -100.83 -75.81
CA ALA A 369 -14.62 -101.55 -75.07
C ALA A 369 -14.26 -101.72 -73.58
N LYS A 370 -13.00 -102.07 -73.27
CA LYS A 370 -12.52 -102.14 -71.88
C LYS A 370 -12.44 -100.75 -71.24
N GLN A 371 -12.00 -99.75 -72.01
CA GLN A 371 -11.99 -98.35 -71.57
C GLN A 371 -13.40 -97.87 -71.21
N LYS A 372 -14.42 -98.16 -72.04
CA LYS A 372 -15.81 -97.76 -71.72
C LYS A 372 -16.32 -98.37 -70.41
N ALA A 373 -16.04 -99.65 -70.15
CA ALA A 373 -16.47 -100.29 -68.90
C ALA A 373 -15.74 -99.73 -67.66
N GLU A 374 -14.44 -99.45 -67.80
CA GLU A 374 -13.65 -98.79 -66.76
C GLU A 374 -14.08 -97.33 -66.57
N GLU A 375 -14.42 -96.61 -67.64
CA GLU A 375 -14.96 -95.25 -67.63
C GLU A 375 -16.34 -95.19 -66.95
N GLU A 376 -17.23 -96.17 -67.19
CA GLU A 376 -18.54 -96.21 -66.55
C GLU A 376 -18.44 -96.50 -65.04
N ALA A 377 -17.59 -97.45 -64.64
CA ALA A 377 -17.32 -97.72 -63.23
C ALA A 377 -16.62 -96.53 -62.53
N PHE A 378 -15.69 -95.89 -63.23
CA PHE A 378 -15.03 -94.67 -62.78
C PHE A 378 -16.03 -93.51 -62.65
N ASN A 379 -16.89 -93.30 -63.64
CA ASN A 379 -17.92 -92.26 -63.65
C ASN A 379 -18.94 -92.47 -62.53
N ALA A 380 -19.36 -93.71 -62.26
CA ALA A 380 -20.27 -94.02 -61.15
C ALA A 380 -19.62 -93.75 -59.78
N MET A 381 -18.35 -94.10 -59.60
CA MET A 381 -17.58 -93.78 -58.40
C MET A 381 -17.38 -92.26 -58.25
N LEU A 382 -17.14 -91.56 -59.36
CA LEU A 382 -16.97 -90.11 -59.43
C LEU A 382 -18.28 -89.38 -59.10
N GLN A 383 -19.41 -89.84 -59.61
CA GLN A 383 -20.73 -89.28 -59.29
C GLN A 383 -21.07 -89.41 -57.80
N LYS A 384 -20.77 -90.57 -57.18
CA LYS A 384 -20.97 -90.75 -55.73
C LYS A 384 -20.03 -89.87 -54.92
N LYS A 385 -18.77 -89.72 -55.34
CA LYS A 385 -17.82 -88.78 -54.72
C LYS A 385 -18.33 -87.34 -54.83
N PHE A 386 -18.72 -86.88 -56.02
CA PHE A 386 -19.26 -85.54 -56.21
C PHE A 386 -20.54 -85.28 -55.43
N GLN A 387 -21.44 -86.26 -55.27
CA GLN A 387 -22.62 -86.09 -54.43
C GLN A 387 -22.25 -85.97 -52.94
N SER A 388 -21.28 -86.76 -52.48
CA SER A 388 -20.78 -86.67 -51.10
C SER A 388 -20.02 -85.36 -50.84
N GLU A 389 -19.24 -84.89 -51.82
CA GLU A 389 -18.53 -83.62 -51.80
C GLU A 389 -19.50 -82.46 -51.86
N ALA A 390 -20.53 -82.49 -52.72
CA ALA A 390 -21.55 -81.45 -52.79
C ALA A 390 -22.37 -81.31 -51.50
N ARG A 391 -22.70 -82.43 -50.83
CA ARG A 391 -23.34 -82.39 -49.49
C ARG A 391 -22.40 -81.78 -48.45
N ARG A 392 -21.14 -82.21 -48.43
CA ARG A 392 -20.12 -81.66 -47.52
C ARG A 392 -19.86 -80.18 -47.80
N GLU A 393 -19.88 -79.74 -49.04
CA GLU A 393 -19.73 -78.35 -49.44
C GLU A 393 -20.94 -77.51 -49.01
N MET A 394 -22.17 -78.02 -49.13
CA MET A 394 -23.36 -77.33 -48.62
C MET A 394 -23.31 -77.18 -47.10
N GLU A 395 -22.92 -78.23 -46.37
CA GLU A 395 -22.76 -78.18 -44.92
C GLU A 395 -21.65 -77.21 -44.50
N LEU A 396 -20.49 -77.24 -45.17
CA LEU A 396 -19.39 -76.31 -44.94
C LEU A 396 -19.77 -74.87 -45.30
N ALA A 397 -20.54 -74.66 -46.37
CA ALA A 397 -21.05 -73.35 -46.74
C ALA A 397 -22.05 -72.82 -45.71
N ALA A 398 -22.96 -73.66 -45.22
CA ALA A 398 -23.89 -73.32 -44.15
C ALA A 398 -23.15 -73.01 -42.83
N PHE A 399 -22.14 -73.81 -42.48
CA PHE A 399 -21.30 -73.58 -41.31
C PHE A 399 -20.51 -72.27 -41.41
N ARG A 400 -19.90 -71.98 -42.58
CA ARG A 400 -19.24 -70.69 -42.84
C ARG A 400 -20.19 -69.50 -42.79
N ARG A 401 -21.45 -69.67 -43.21
CA ARG A 401 -22.48 -68.62 -43.10
C ARG A 401 -22.84 -68.35 -41.64
N ARG A 402 -23.13 -69.40 -40.87
CA ARG A 402 -23.41 -69.29 -39.43
C ARG A 402 -22.26 -68.64 -38.67
N GLN A 403 -21.02 -69.08 -38.88
CA GLN A 403 -19.86 -68.45 -38.23
C GLN A 403 -19.69 -66.97 -38.60
N LYS A 404 -19.98 -66.60 -39.85
CA LYS A 404 -19.96 -65.19 -40.27
C LYS A 404 -21.08 -64.38 -39.63
N GLU A 405 -22.26 -64.97 -39.44
CA GLU A 405 -23.40 -64.33 -38.77
C GLU A 405 -23.11 -64.15 -37.28
N GLU A 406 -22.63 -65.18 -36.59
CA GLU A 406 -22.19 -65.12 -35.18
C GLU A 406 -21.09 -64.05 -35.00
N TYR A 407 -20.07 -64.03 -35.86
CA TYR A 407 -19.02 -63.02 -35.81
C TYR A 407 -19.55 -61.60 -36.07
N LYS A 408 -20.51 -61.44 -36.98
CA LYS A 408 -21.18 -60.14 -37.21
C LYS A 408 -21.99 -59.70 -36.00
N GLU A 409 -22.70 -60.61 -35.35
CA GLU A 409 -23.43 -60.32 -34.13
C GLU A 409 -22.49 -59.95 -32.98
N GLU A 410 -21.36 -60.65 -32.83
CA GLU A 410 -20.34 -60.32 -31.83
C GLU A 410 -19.74 -58.94 -32.08
N ILE A 411 -19.40 -58.61 -33.33
CA ILE A 411 -18.97 -57.25 -33.70
C ILE A 411 -20.07 -56.23 -33.39
N ALA A 412 -21.32 -56.54 -33.69
CA ALA A 412 -22.44 -55.64 -33.41
C ALA A 412 -22.61 -55.44 -31.89
N ARG A 413 -22.48 -56.48 -31.08
CA ARG A 413 -22.49 -56.41 -29.61
C ARG A 413 -21.31 -55.59 -29.09
N GLN A 414 -20.09 -55.82 -29.60
CA GLN A 414 -18.91 -55.05 -29.22
C GLN A 414 -19.03 -53.57 -29.61
N ASN A 415 -19.59 -53.27 -30.79
CA ASN A 415 -19.84 -51.91 -31.23
C ASN A 415 -20.93 -51.24 -30.40
N ALA A 416 -22.00 -51.95 -30.05
CA ALA A 416 -23.04 -51.43 -29.15
C ALA A 416 -22.48 -51.13 -27.75
N LEU A 417 -21.65 -52.03 -27.20
CA LEU A 417 -20.96 -51.79 -25.92
C LEU A 417 -20.02 -50.59 -26.02
N LYS A 418 -19.24 -50.45 -27.10
CA LYS A 418 -18.39 -49.27 -27.32
C LYS A 418 -19.21 -47.98 -27.40
N GLN A 419 -20.34 -47.99 -28.11
CA GLN A 419 -21.24 -46.83 -28.20
C GLN A 419 -21.84 -46.48 -26.83
N GLN A 420 -22.23 -47.48 -26.03
CA GLN A 420 -22.69 -47.27 -24.66
C GLN A 420 -21.60 -46.67 -23.77
N MET A 421 -20.38 -47.21 -23.82
CA MET A 421 -19.23 -46.67 -23.07
C MET A 421 -18.92 -45.23 -23.45
N VAL A 422 -18.86 -44.91 -24.75
CA VAL A 422 -18.62 -43.53 -25.23
C VAL A 422 -19.75 -42.60 -24.80
N HIS A 423 -21.00 -43.06 -24.84
CA HIS A 423 -22.14 -42.25 -24.39
C HIS A 423 -22.08 -42.02 -22.87
N GLU A 424 -21.73 -43.02 -22.08
CA GLU A 424 -21.53 -42.87 -20.63
C GLU A 424 -20.38 -41.94 -20.29
N GLU A 425 -19.24 -42.05 -21.00
CA GLU A 425 -18.10 -41.15 -20.85
C GLU A 425 -18.48 -39.71 -21.21
N LEU A 426 -19.17 -39.49 -22.32
CA LEU A 426 -19.64 -38.15 -22.71
C LEU A 426 -20.61 -37.56 -21.67
N GLN A 427 -21.48 -38.38 -21.08
CA GLN A 427 -22.38 -37.94 -20.02
C GLN A 427 -21.63 -37.62 -18.73
N ARG A 428 -20.57 -38.37 -18.39
CA ARG A 428 -19.67 -38.06 -17.27
C ARG A 428 -18.93 -36.75 -17.52
N GLU A 429 -18.32 -36.57 -18.69
CA GLU A 429 -17.64 -35.33 -19.06
C GLU A 429 -18.59 -34.12 -19.02
N ARG A 430 -19.83 -34.26 -19.50
CA ARG A 430 -20.83 -33.18 -19.41
C ARG A 430 -21.13 -32.81 -17.97
N ARG A 431 -21.35 -33.79 -17.10
CA ARG A 431 -21.59 -33.55 -15.66
C ARG A 431 -20.39 -32.91 -14.98
N GLU A 432 -19.18 -33.35 -15.31
CA GLU A 432 -17.94 -32.76 -14.79
C GLU A 432 -17.79 -31.31 -15.25
N ARG A 433 -18.07 -31.01 -16.52
CA ARG A 433 -18.07 -29.63 -17.03
C ARG A 433 -19.14 -28.76 -16.37
N GLU A 434 -20.34 -29.28 -16.18
CA GLU A 434 -21.42 -28.57 -15.47
C GLU A 434 -21.04 -28.28 -14.02
N LEU A 435 -20.42 -29.24 -13.31
CA LEU A 435 -19.92 -29.03 -11.95
C LEU A 435 -18.79 -28.00 -11.92
N GLN A 436 -17.84 -28.07 -12.86
CA GLN A 436 -16.77 -27.07 -12.97
C GLN A 436 -17.33 -25.67 -13.25
N GLN A 437 -18.32 -25.55 -14.14
CA GLN A 437 -18.99 -24.28 -14.41
C GLN A 437 -19.70 -23.75 -13.16
N GLN A 438 -20.41 -24.59 -12.42
CA GLN A 438 -21.06 -24.20 -11.16
C GLN A 438 -20.04 -23.77 -10.09
N GLU A 439 -18.90 -24.47 -9.99
CA GLU A 439 -17.81 -24.10 -9.08
C GLU A 439 -17.16 -22.76 -9.48
N GLU A 440 -16.94 -22.53 -10.77
CA GLU A 440 -16.42 -21.27 -11.29
C GLU A 440 -17.41 -20.12 -11.08
N GLU A 441 -18.69 -20.33 -11.35
CA GLU A 441 -19.76 -19.35 -11.09
C GLU A 441 -19.86 -19.03 -9.59
N TYR A 442 -19.78 -20.04 -8.73
CA TYR A 442 -19.74 -19.85 -7.28
C TYR A 442 -18.52 -19.02 -6.86
N LYS A 443 -17.33 -19.35 -7.36
CA LYS A 443 -16.10 -18.57 -7.10
C LYS A 443 -16.27 -17.12 -7.57
N ARG A 444 -16.82 -16.89 -8.78
CA ARG A 444 -17.08 -15.54 -9.30
C ARG A 444 -18.04 -14.77 -8.41
N GLN A 445 -19.15 -15.37 -7.98
CA GLN A 445 -20.11 -14.72 -7.07
C GLN A 445 -19.47 -14.35 -5.73
N VAL A 446 -18.66 -15.25 -5.15
CA VAL A 446 -17.93 -14.99 -3.90
C VAL A 446 -16.95 -13.83 -4.07
N VAL A 447 -16.19 -13.81 -5.18
CA VAL A 447 -15.25 -12.74 -5.52
C VAL A 447 -15.98 -11.41 -5.74
N GLU A 448 -17.10 -11.40 -6.46
CA GLU A 448 -17.90 -10.19 -6.68
C GLU A 448 -18.48 -9.63 -5.37
N GLN A 449 -19.02 -10.49 -4.51
CA GLN A 449 -19.52 -10.07 -3.19
C GLN A 449 -18.39 -9.53 -2.30
N ALA A 450 -17.23 -10.19 -2.30
CA ALA A 450 -16.06 -9.73 -1.56
C ALA A 450 -15.57 -8.38 -2.10
N ARG A 451 -15.53 -8.22 -3.43
CA ARG A 451 -15.19 -6.97 -4.11
C ARG A 451 -16.13 -5.84 -3.72
N GLN A 452 -17.44 -6.08 -3.72
CA GLN A 452 -18.44 -5.08 -3.31
C GLN A 452 -18.23 -4.65 -1.86
N LYS A 453 -18.11 -5.61 -0.93
CA LYS A 453 -17.87 -5.32 0.50
C LYS A 453 -16.58 -4.52 0.71
N LEU A 454 -15.51 -4.87 -0.01
CA LEU A 454 -14.24 -4.18 0.10
C LEU A 454 -14.35 -2.74 -0.44
N LEU A 455 -15.04 -2.53 -1.56
CA LEU A 455 -15.29 -1.20 -2.09
C LEU A 455 -16.19 -0.36 -1.18
N GLU A 456 -17.26 -0.94 -0.63
CA GLU A 456 -18.16 -0.26 0.32
C GLU A 456 -17.41 0.20 1.57
N ALA A 457 -16.58 -0.67 2.16
CA ALA A 457 -15.80 -0.33 3.36
C ALA A 457 -14.82 0.84 3.13
N HIS A 458 -14.29 0.98 1.92
CA HIS A 458 -13.29 1.99 1.58
C HIS A 458 -13.85 3.20 0.82
N ALA A 459 -15.11 3.17 0.38
CA ALA A 459 -15.72 4.22 -0.43
C ALA A 459 -15.79 5.56 0.31
N ASP A 460 -16.20 5.55 1.58
CA ASP A 460 -16.37 6.76 2.38
C ASP A 460 -15.03 7.46 2.63
N VAL A 461 -13.97 6.70 2.88
CA VAL A 461 -12.66 7.24 3.23
C VAL A 461 -11.90 7.74 2.00
N LEU A 462 -12.07 7.09 0.85
CA LEU A 462 -11.33 7.36 -0.39
C LEU A 462 -12.15 8.11 -1.43
N GLN A 463 -13.25 8.75 -1.03
CA GLN A 463 -14.09 9.53 -1.93
C GLN A 463 -13.25 10.60 -2.66
N GLY A 464 -13.24 10.55 -3.99
CA GLY A 464 -12.44 11.44 -4.85
C GLY A 464 -11.03 10.92 -5.22
N TYR A 465 -10.48 9.96 -4.49
CA TYR A 465 -9.13 9.40 -4.72
C TYR A 465 -9.14 8.03 -5.40
N LEU A 466 -10.31 7.41 -5.54
CA LEU A 466 -10.52 6.17 -6.28
C LEU A 466 -10.49 6.38 -7.82
N PRO A 467 -9.77 5.52 -8.58
CA PRO A 467 -9.81 5.51 -10.03
C PRO A 467 -11.23 5.29 -10.58
N ARG A 468 -11.53 5.93 -11.71
CA ARG A 468 -12.88 5.92 -12.31
C ARG A 468 -13.41 4.51 -12.62
N ALA A 469 -12.53 3.56 -12.96
CA ALA A 469 -12.88 2.18 -13.27
C ALA A 469 -13.33 1.34 -12.06
N VAL A 470 -12.92 1.74 -10.85
CA VAL A 470 -13.16 0.99 -9.60
C VAL A 470 -14.23 1.65 -8.74
N ARG A 471 -14.61 2.88 -9.06
CA ARG A 471 -15.68 3.58 -8.38
C ARG A 471 -16.96 2.76 -8.54
N PRO A 472 -17.64 2.38 -7.43
CA PRO A 472 -18.95 1.76 -7.54
C PRO A 472 -19.83 2.68 -8.40
N PRO A 473 -20.72 2.13 -9.25
CA PRO A 473 -21.64 2.96 -10.03
C PRO A 473 -22.39 3.83 -9.02
N SER A 474 -21.97 5.09 -8.91
CA SER A 474 -22.57 6.01 -7.97
C SER A 474 -24.04 6.04 -8.34
N ALA A 475 -24.91 5.74 -7.38
CA ALA A 475 -26.31 6.13 -7.49
C ALA A 475 -26.28 7.58 -8.00
N ARG A 476 -26.72 7.76 -9.25
CA ARG A 476 -26.63 9.04 -9.95
C ARG A 476 -27.16 10.10 -9.00
N SER A 477 -26.29 11.03 -8.61
CA SER A 477 -26.73 12.30 -8.09
C SER A 477 -27.65 12.90 -9.15
N ASN A 478 -28.95 12.78 -8.92
CA ASN A 478 -30.02 13.34 -9.74
C ASN A 478 -30.18 14.85 -9.47
N ASN A 479 -29.20 15.49 -8.83
CA ASN A 479 -29.21 16.91 -8.49
C ASN A 479 -28.31 17.71 -9.43
N GLY A 480 -28.67 17.69 -10.71
CA GLY A 480 -28.03 18.47 -11.76
C GLY A 480 -29.02 19.29 -12.59
N THR A 481 -30.18 19.67 -12.03
CA THR A 481 -31.06 20.68 -12.63
C THR A 481 -30.62 22.05 -12.14
N PHE A 482 -29.48 22.53 -12.65
CA PHE A 482 -29.11 23.94 -12.54
C PHE A 482 -29.87 24.68 -13.64
N TRP A 483 -31.07 25.17 -13.30
CA TRP A 483 -31.78 26.14 -14.12
C TRP A 483 -31.07 27.48 -14.00
N LEU A 484 -30.50 27.95 -15.12
CA LEU A 484 -30.17 29.36 -15.31
C LEU A 484 -31.47 30.17 -15.26
N GLY A 485 -31.50 31.17 -14.37
CA GLY A 485 -32.42 32.30 -14.37
C GLY A 485 -31.60 33.58 -14.26
#